data_AF-A0A6N3EUD3-F1
#
_entry.id   AF-A0A6N3EUD3-F1
#
_cell.length_a   1.000
_cell.length_b   1.000
_cell.length_c   1.000
_cell.angle_alpha   90.00
_cell.angle_beta   90.00
_cell.angle_gamma   90.00
#
_symmetry.space_group_name_H-M   'P 1'
#
loop_
_entity.id
_entity.type
_entity.pdbx_description
1 polymer ?
#
loop_
_entity_poly.entity_id
_entity_poly.type
_entity_poly.pdbx_seq_one_letter_code
_entity_poly.pdbx_strand_id
1 'polypeptide(L)'
;MKGFIIKSSTWGYQTHKVGLPEGCTISFEFSRWWGAIWCPSGYTNESEHWSWHGGDIHVGDEVEIEVIEITPEEVDTPSHVIREKECTISPTNENEDDSEIWKQKLYDYLQYKKILEDEGLIKRE
;
A
#
# COMPACT_ATOMS: atom_id res chain seq x y z
N MET A 1 18.30 -15.06 -11.75
CA MET A 1 18.15 -13.61 -11.48
C MET A 1 18.44 -13.42 -10.01
N LYS A 2 18.85 -12.22 -9.57
CA LYS A 2 19.05 -12.00 -8.14
C LYS A 2 17.72 -11.81 -7.43
N GLY A 3 17.61 -12.37 -6.24
CA GLY A 3 16.46 -12.22 -5.35
C GLY A 3 16.88 -12.32 -3.89
N PHE A 4 15.89 -12.39 -3.02
CA PHE A 4 16.07 -12.47 -1.58
C PHE A 4 15.34 -13.70 -1.01
N ILE A 5 15.97 -14.36 -0.06
CA ILE A 5 15.26 -15.13 0.96
C ILE A 5 15.13 -14.22 2.17
N ILE A 6 13.90 -13.99 2.62
CA ILE A 6 13.60 -13.10 3.74
C ILE A 6 12.90 -13.89 4.81
N LYS A 7 13.36 -13.78 6.04
CA LYS A 7 12.71 -14.36 7.22
C LYS A 7 12.52 -13.26 8.26
N SER A 8 11.33 -13.13 8.81
CA SER A 8 11.03 -12.05 9.75
C SER A 8 10.23 -12.51 10.96
N SER A 9 10.54 -11.97 12.15
CA SER A 9 9.71 -12.10 13.35
C SER A 9 8.31 -11.53 13.13
N THR A 10 8.18 -10.48 12.33
CA THR A 10 6.89 -9.83 11.99
C THR A 10 5.95 -10.78 11.23
N TRP A 11 6.49 -11.85 10.64
CA TRP A 11 5.75 -12.88 9.92
C TRP A 11 5.72 -14.20 10.68
N GLY A 12 5.99 -14.20 11.98
CA GLY A 12 6.09 -15.43 12.78
C GLY A 12 7.26 -16.31 12.37
N TYR A 13 8.37 -15.71 11.93
CA TYR A 13 9.57 -16.39 11.42
C TYR A 13 9.34 -17.23 10.16
N GLN A 14 8.29 -16.93 9.40
CA GLN A 14 8.09 -17.46 8.06
C GLN A 14 9.15 -16.92 7.10
N THR A 15 9.47 -17.74 6.10
CA THR A 15 10.46 -17.43 5.07
C THR A 15 9.77 -17.23 3.74
N HIS A 16 10.13 -16.14 3.05
CA HIS A 16 9.63 -15.82 1.73
C HIS A 16 10.75 -15.63 0.71
N LYS A 17 10.51 -16.14 -0.50
CA LYS A 17 11.38 -15.94 -1.67
C LYS A 17 10.84 -14.80 -2.51
N VAL A 18 11.62 -13.74 -2.64
CA VAL A 18 11.25 -12.51 -3.35
C VAL A 18 12.19 -12.27 -4.51
N GLY A 19 11.66 -11.94 -5.68
CA GLY A 19 12.48 -11.61 -6.83
C GLY A 19 11.64 -11.19 -8.04
N LEU A 20 12.20 -10.32 -8.87
CA LEU A 20 11.69 -10.01 -10.20
C LEU A 20 12.84 -9.95 -11.20
N PRO A 21 12.62 -10.32 -12.47
CA PRO A 21 13.64 -10.18 -13.52
C PRO A 21 14.15 -8.75 -13.67
N GLU A 22 13.26 -7.78 -13.48
CA GLU A 22 13.51 -6.33 -13.56
C GLU A 22 14.23 -5.77 -12.31
N GLY A 23 14.27 -6.55 -11.23
CA GLY A 23 14.85 -6.16 -9.95
C GLY A 23 13.81 -6.01 -8.85
N CYS A 24 14.28 -6.20 -7.62
CA CYS A 24 13.48 -6.10 -6.41
C CYS A 24 14.21 -5.26 -5.35
N THR A 25 13.44 -4.73 -4.42
CA THR A 25 13.86 -3.84 -3.35
C THR A 25 13.32 -4.32 -2.01
N ILE A 26 14.02 -3.97 -0.94
CA ILE A 26 13.49 -4.05 0.42
C ILE A 26 13.56 -2.63 0.98
N SER A 27 12.41 -2.07 1.34
CA SER A 27 12.31 -0.74 1.92
C SER A 27 11.97 -0.82 3.40
N PHE A 28 12.60 0.06 4.18
CA PHE A 28 12.21 0.37 5.55
C PHE A 28 11.88 1.86 5.57
N GLU A 29 10.64 2.19 5.91
CA GLU A 29 10.14 3.55 5.92
C GLU A 29 9.74 3.94 7.34
N PHE A 30 10.18 5.12 7.77
CA PHE A 30 9.81 5.73 9.04
C PHE A 30 9.09 7.03 8.76
N SER A 31 7.77 7.02 8.87
CA SER A 31 6.94 8.20 8.60
C SER A 31 6.17 8.64 9.84
N ARG A 32 5.86 9.94 9.91
CA ARG A 32 5.06 10.49 11.00
C ARG A 32 3.62 9.95 11.01
N TRP A 33 3.11 9.54 9.86
CA TRP A 33 1.70 9.18 9.66
C TRP A 33 1.47 7.67 9.75
N TRP A 34 2.39 6.88 9.21
CA TRP A 34 2.28 5.42 9.12
C TRP A 34 3.19 4.69 10.12
N GLY A 35 4.01 5.41 10.88
CA GLY A 35 4.97 4.80 11.79
C GLY A 35 6.15 4.18 11.04
N ALA A 36 6.70 3.11 11.60
CA ALA A 36 7.79 2.34 11.01
C ALA A 36 7.21 1.13 10.28
N ILE A 37 7.37 1.10 8.96
CA ILE A 37 6.89 0.02 8.10
C ILE A 37 8.03 -0.51 7.26
N TRP A 38 7.88 -1.72 6.78
CA TRP A 38 8.84 -2.30 5.84
C TRP A 38 8.13 -3.15 4.80
N CYS A 39 8.72 -3.24 3.61
CA CYS A 39 8.13 -3.96 2.50
C CYS A 39 9.21 -4.45 1.52
N PRO A 40 9.32 -5.76 1.30
CA PRO A 40 9.90 -6.33 0.09
C PRO A 40 8.97 -6.05 -1.10
N SER A 41 9.51 -5.46 -2.16
CA SER A 41 8.73 -5.09 -3.34
C SER A 41 9.56 -5.11 -4.62
N GLY A 42 8.91 -4.87 -5.75
CA GLY A 42 9.56 -4.69 -7.03
C GLY A 42 8.60 -4.15 -8.08
N TYR A 43 9.15 -3.62 -9.16
CA TYR A 43 8.39 -3.06 -10.27
C TYR A 43 8.60 -3.92 -11.51
N THR A 44 7.52 -4.32 -12.15
CA THR A 44 7.58 -4.96 -13.47
C THR A 44 7.62 -3.90 -14.57
N ASN A 45 8.07 -4.29 -15.76
CA ASN A 45 8.02 -3.43 -16.95
C ASN A 45 6.58 -3.07 -17.39
N GLU A 46 5.57 -3.75 -16.84
CA GLU A 46 4.15 -3.52 -17.15
C GLU A 46 3.49 -2.49 -16.21
N SER A 47 4.28 -1.69 -15.49
CA SER A 47 3.78 -0.73 -14.50
C SER A 47 2.98 -1.41 -13.38
N GLU A 48 3.37 -2.63 -13.01
CA GLU A 48 2.85 -3.30 -11.82
C GLU A 48 3.84 -3.21 -10.67
N HIS A 49 3.37 -2.75 -9.52
CA HIS A 49 4.11 -2.77 -8.27
C HIS A 49 3.71 -4.02 -7.48
N TRP A 50 4.66 -4.92 -7.31
CA TRP A 50 4.49 -6.18 -6.59
C TRP A 50 5.10 -6.05 -5.20
N SER A 51 4.42 -6.60 -4.19
CA SER A 51 4.93 -6.58 -2.82
C SER A 51 4.67 -7.91 -2.10
N TRP A 52 5.64 -8.31 -1.29
CA TRP A 52 5.62 -9.57 -0.54
C TRP A 52 5.62 -9.29 0.95
N HIS A 53 4.49 -9.55 1.60
CA HIS A 53 4.37 -9.58 3.05
C HIS A 53 5.00 -8.37 3.76
N GLY A 54 4.68 -7.14 3.37
CA GLY A 54 5.08 -5.97 4.17
C GLY A 54 4.36 -5.88 5.52
N GLY A 55 4.72 -4.89 6.34
CA GLY A 55 3.98 -4.61 7.56
C GLY A 55 4.67 -3.62 8.48
N ASP A 56 4.06 -3.41 9.64
CA ASP A 56 4.64 -2.61 10.73
C ASP A 56 5.87 -3.31 11.32
N ILE A 57 6.91 -2.55 11.63
CA ILE A 57 8.11 -3.03 12.32
C ILE A 57 8.29 -2.30 13.65
N HIS A 58 8.57 -3.06 14.71
CA HIS A 58 8.67 -2.57 16.07
C HIS A 58 10.06 -2.82 16.65
N VAL A 59 10.35 -2.15 17.77
CA VAL A 59 11.59 -2.40 18.53
C VAL A 59 11.59 -3.84 19.02
N GLY A 60 12.64 -4.58 18.68
CA GLY A 60 12.80 -6.00 19.02
C GLY A 60 12.42 -6.96 17.90
N ASP A 61 11.87 -6.46 16.78
CA ASP A 61 11.68 -7.27 15.59
C ASP A 61 13.01 -7.58 14.88
N GLU A 62 13.05 -8.75 14.24
CA GLU A 62 14.22 -9.30 13.55
C GLU A 62 13.85 -9.60 12.10
N VAL A 63 14.68 -9.12 11.18
CA VAL A 63 14.57 -9.42 9.74
C VAL A 63 15.90 -9.96 9.25
N GLU A 64 15.91 -11.21 8.80
CA GLU A 64 17.04 -11.87 8.16
C GLU A 64 16.86 -11.82 6.64
N ILE A 65 17.89 -11.37 5.92
CA ILE A 65 17.86 -11.24 4.46
C ILE A 65 19.10 -11.93 3.89
N GLU A 66 18.88 -12.87 2.99
CA GLU A 66 19.93 -13.52 2.21
C GLU A 66 19.75 -13.19 0.72
N VAL A 67 20.81 -12.73 0.07
CA VAL A 67 20.81 -12.50 -1.38
C VAL A 67 21.16 -13.80 -2.10
N ILE A 68 20.30 -14.21 -3.03
CA ILE A 68 20.44 -15.48 -3.74
C ILE A 68 20.31 -15.30 -5.26
N GLU A 69 20.79 -16.29 -6.02
CA GLU A 69 20.32 -16.51 -7.38
C GLU A 69 19.05 -17.38 -7.33
N ILE A 70 18.00 -16.93 -8.01
CA ILE A 70 16.67 -17.54 -8.01
C ILE A 70 16.10 -17.56 -9.44
N THR A 71 15.21 -18.50 -9.75
CA THR A 71 14.40 -18.48 -10.98
C THR A 71 13.00 -17.90 -10.73
N PRO A 72 12.31 -17.35 -11.76
CA PRO A 72 10.96 -16.81 -11.59
C PRO A 72 9.94 -17.80 -10.99
N GLU A 73 10.11 -19.10 -11.25
CA GLU A 73 9.21 -20.16 -10.76
C GLU A 73 9.42 -20.47 -9.26
N GLU A 74 10.56 -20.07 -8.70
CA GLU A 74 10.86 -20.24 -7.28
C GLU A 74 10.41 -19.06 -6.41
N VAL A 75 10.00 -17.94 -7.02
CA VAL A 75 9.52 -16.76 -6.32
C VAL A 75 8.13 -17.04 -5.77
N ASP A 76 7.89 -16.65 -4.51
CA ASP A 76 6.57 -16.80 -3.89
C ASP A 76 5.55 -15.88 -4.58
N THR A 77 4.27 -16.22 -4.49
CA THR A 77 3.22 -15.34 -5.02
C THR A 77 3.21 -14.01 -4.24
N PRO A 78 3.19 -12.84 -4.91
CA PRO A 78 3.13 -11.55 -4.22
C PRO A 78 1.84 -11.44 -3.39
N SER A 79 1.96 -10.82 -2.22
CA SER A 79 0.81 -10.56 -1.34
C SER A 79 -0.12 -9.47 -1.89
N HIS A 80 0.45 -8.47 -2.58
CA HIS A 80 -0.30 -7.42 -3.27
C HIS A 80 0.37 -7.09 -4.59
N VAL A 81 -0.46 -6.90 -5.62
CA VAL A 81 -0.08 -6.39 -6.94
C VAL A 81 -0.92 -5.16 -7.21
N ILE A 82 -0.25 -4.01 -7.34
CA ILE A 82 -0.89 -2.74 -7.69
C ILE A 82 -0.54 -2.45 -9.13
N ARG A 83 -1.55 -2.32 -9.98
CA ARG A 83 -1.37 -1.92 -11.38
C ARG A 83 -1.56 -0.42 -11.46
N GLU A 84 -0.59 0.34 -12.00
CA GLU A 84 -0.73 1.81 -12.08
C GLU A 84 -1.99 2.24 -12.85
N LYS A 85 -2.45 1.43 -13.83
CA LYS A 85 -3.71 1.65 -14.56
C LYS A 85 -4.98 1.47 -13.72
N GLU A 86 -4.88 0.80 -12.58
CA GLU A 86 -5.98 0.58 -11.62
C GLU A 86 -5.87 1.54 -10.41
N CYS A 87 -4.67 2.09 -10.14
CA CYS A 87 -4.43 3.14 -9.15
C CYS A 87 -4.80 4.55 -9.62
N THR A 88 -5.24 4.69 -10.87
CA THR A 88 -6.03 5.85 -11.27
C THR A 88 -7.37 5.78 -10.54
N ILE A 89 -7.40 6.34 -9.32
CA ILE A 89 -8.53 7.19 -8.94
C ILE A 89 -8.81 7.99 -10.21
N SER A 90 -10.00 7.81 -10.79
CA SER A 90 -10.43 8.59 -11.95
C SER A 90 -9.96 10.00 -11.67
N PRO A 91 -9.13 10.63 -12.53
CA PRO A 91 -8.59 11.95 -12.22
C PRO A 91 -9.78 12.75 -11.74
N THR A 92 -9.78 13.18 -10.48
CA THR A 92 -10.78 14.12 -10.00
C THR A 92 -10.65 15.23 -11.03
N ASN A 93 -11.65 15.30 -11.93
CA ASN A 93 -11.62 16.17 -13.07
C ASN A 93 -11.20 17.52 -12.50
N GLU A 94 -10.00 18.00 -12.85
CA GLU A 94 -9.37 19.18 -12.23
C GLU A 94 -10.15 20.47 -12.53
N ASN A 95 -11.35 20.35 -13.11
CA ASN A 95 -12.39 21.35 -13.06
C ASN A 95 -13.08 21.29 -11.70
N GLU A 96 -12.41 21.82 -10.67
CA GLU A 96 -13.05 22.14 -9.37
C GLU A 96 -14.29 23.04 -9.53
N ASP A 97 -14.50 23.65 -10.70
CA ASP A 97 -15.66 24.48 -11.07
C ASP A 97 -16.78 23.74 -11.84
N ASP A 98 -16.75 22.40 -11.93
CA ASP A 98 -17.88 21.67 -12.52
C ASP A 98 -19.11 21.73 -11.60
N SER A 99 -20.21 22.28 -12.13
CA SER A 99 -21.47 22.47 -11.39
C SER A 99 -22.06 21.15 -10.87
N GLU A 100 -21.82 20.01 -11.53
CA GLU A 100 -22.32 18.72 -11.07
C GLU A 100 -21.50 18.19 -9.89
N ILE A 101 -20.19 18.45 -9.86
CA ILE A 101 -19.32 18.10 -8.73
C ILE A 101 -19.75 18.89 -7.48
N TRP A 102 -20.06 20.18 -7.63
CA TRP A 102 -20.54 21.01 -6.51
C TRP A 102 -21.90 20.55 -5.97
N LYS A 103 -22.81 20.13 -6.85
CA LYS A 103 -24.11 19.56 -6.42
C LYS A 103 -23.92 18.29 -5.59
N GLN A 104 -23.02 17.40 -6.03
CA GLN A 104 -22.74 16.17 -5.30
C GLN A 104 -22.08 16.46 -3.94
N LYS A 105 -21.06 17.35 -3.91
CA LYS A 105 -20.41 17.77 -2.66
C LYS A 105 -21.41 18.39 -1.66
N LEU A 106 -22.34 19.21 -2.14
CA LEU A 106 -23.39 19.80 -1.29
C LEU A 106 -24.35 18.73 -0.76
N TYR A 107 -24.75 17.77 -1.60
CA TYR A 107 -25.60 16.66 -1.18
C TYR A 107 -24.93 15.85 -0.07
N ASP A 108 -23.66 15.47 -0.27
CA ASP A 108 -22.89 14.69 0.71
C ASP A 108 -22.73 15.47 2.02
N TYR A 109 -22.39 16.76 1.94
CA TYR A 109 -22.31 17.64 3.11
C TYR A 109 -23.62 17.65 3.92
N LEU A 110 -24.78 17.75 3.25
CA LEU A 110 -26.07 17.77 3.94
C LEU A 110 -26.39 16.43 4.61
N GLN A 111 -26.01 15.29 4.01
CA GLN A 111 -26.16 13.99 4.65
C GLN A 111 -25.29 13.88 5.90
N TYR A 112 -24.02 14.27 5.81
CA TYR A 112 -23.11 14.24 6.95
C TYR A 112 -23.53 15.21 8.04
N LYS A 113 -23.93 16.44 7.68
CA LYS A 113 -24.45 17.42 8.64
C LYS A 113 -25.62 16.83 9.43
N LYS A 114 -26.58 16.17 8.76
CA LYS A 114 -27.72 15.53 9.42
C LYS A 114 -27.28 14.44 10.40
N ILE A 115 -26.35 13.57 10.00
CA ILE A 115 -25.81 12.52 10.88
C ILE A 115 -25.18 13.15 12.13
N LEU A 116 -24.35 14.19 11.96
CA LEU A 116 -23.67 14.85 13.06
C LEU A 116 -24.65 15.61 13.99
N GLU A 117 -25.73 16.16 13.45
CA GLU A 117 -26.82 16.75 14.24
C GLU A 117 -27.60 15.68 15.02
N ASP A 118 -27.94 14.56 14.37
CA ASP A 118 -28.67 13.44 14.97
C ASP A 118 -27.84 12.76 16.09
N GLU A 119 -26.52 12.71 15.92
CA GLU A 119 -25.56 12.25 16.94
C GLU A 119 -25.25 13.28 18.03
N GLY A 120 -25.77 14.51 17.91
CA GLY A 120 -25.55 15.59 18.88
C GLY A 120 -24.12 16.13 18.91
N LEU A 121 -23.31 15.83 17.89
CA LEU A 121 -21.93 16.27 17.76
C LEU A 121 -21.84 17.74 17.35
N ILE A 122 -22.84 18.23 16.60
CA ILE A 122 -22.98 19.63 16.23
C ILE A 122 -24.37 20.16 16.58
N LYS A 123 -24.46 21.47 16.81
CA LYS A 123 -25.75 22.13 17.03
C LYS A 123 -26.50 22.21 15.71
N ARG A 124 -27.79 21.90 15.77
CA ARG A 124 -28.73 22.20 14.71
C ARG A 124 -28.92 23.71 14.62
N GLU A 125 -28.60 24.28 13.46
CA GLU A 125 -28.88 25.68 13.13
C GLU A 125 -30.28 25.83 12.54
#